data_AF-A0A7J8ZJR9-F1
#
_entry.id   AF-A0A7J8ZJR9-F1
#
_cell.length_a   1.000
_cell.length_b   1.000
_cell.length_c   1.000
_cell.angle_alpha   90.00
_cell.angle_beta   90.00
_cell.angle_gamma   90.00
#
_symmetry.space_group_name_H-M   'P 1'
#
loop_
_entity.id
_entity.type
_entity.pdbx_description
1 polymer ?
#
loop_
_entity_poly.entity_id
_entity_poly.type
_entity_poly.pdbx_seq_one_letter_code
_entity_poly.pdbx_strand_id
1 'polypeptide(L)'
;MNTNLKIKIEEEEEELFDDEGNDRLPISQLFQLLQQRQSISMPSIFIVFIDLVHLYVSKRKRPRDKNYNDHVVKGTKRVSEQDFAKSPVIERAEQIQAHLSAEFPSFFKIMIPSVVCRGFWMSLPKEFCQLNLPNHDATVILVGETGKEYRINFLVQRKALSGGWKKFSKEHGLLVGDALVFHLIRPSKFK
;
A
#
# COMPACT_ATOMS: atom_id res chain seq x y z
N MET A 1 7.87 17.06 1.98
CA MET A 1 6.60 16.40 1.62
C MET A 1 6.63 14.98 2.16
N ASN A 2 5.78 14.66 3.12
CA ASN A 2 5.64 13.32 3.68
C ASN A 2 4.78 12.48 2.73
N THR A 3 5.40 11.72 1.84
CA THR A 3 4.70 10.73 1.02
C THR A 3 4.69 9.41 1.76
N ASN A 4 3.53 9.04 2.32
CA ASN A 4 3.33 7.67 2.78
C ASN A 4 3.54 6.74 1.58
N LEU A 5 4.46 5.80 1.72
CA LEU A 5 4.86 4.82 0.70
C LEU A 5 3.69 3.86 0.41
N LYS A 6 2.82 3.68 1.41
CA LYS A 6 1.64 2.84 1.38
C LYS A 6 0.37 3.66 1.17
N ILE A 7 -0.37 3.35 0.12
CA ILE A 7 -1.71 3.89 -0.14
C ILE A 7 -2.73 2.84 0.26
N LYS A 8 -3.67 3.22 1.12
CA LYS A 8 -4.73 2.33 1.61
C LYS A 8 -6.03 2.63 0.87
N ILE A 9 -6.87 1.61 0.75
CA ILE A 9 -8.31 1.83 0.62
C ILE A 9 -8.73 2.55 1.91
N GLU A 10 -8.94 3.87 1.83
CA GLU A 10 -9.85 4.49 2.78
C GLU A 10 -11.21 3.89 2.47
N GLU A 11 -11.79 3.30 3.51
CA GLU A 11 -13.16 2.82 3.47
C GLU A 11 -14.03 4.01 3.04
N GLU A 12 -14.88 3.78 2.04
CA GLU A 12 -16.04 4.63 1.81
C GLU A 12 -16.69 4.87 3.18
N GLU A 13 -16.94 6.14 3.50
CA GLU A 13 -17.67 6.55 4.70
C GLU A 13 -18.98 5.76 4.69
N GLU A 14 -19.14 4.78 5.60
CA GLU A 14 -20.46 4.25 5.91
C GLU A 14 -21.27 5.45 6.38
N GLU A 15 -22.25 5.88 5.58
CA GLU A 15 -23.42 6.58 6.10
C GLU A 15 -24.04 5.65 7.14
N LEU A 16 -23.60 5.79 8.38
CA LEU A 16 -24.29 5.25 9.53
C LEU A 16 -25.58 6.06 9.63
N PHE A 17 -26.64 5.55 9.00
CA PHE A 17 -27.99 5.94 9.33
C PHE A 17 -28.33 5.36 10.70
N ASP A 18 -28.31 6.19 11.73
CA ASP A 18 -29.02 5.93 12.98
C ASP A 18 -30.53 6.17 12.73
N ASP A 19 -31.38 5.28 13.25
CA ASP A 19 -32.86 5.26 13.13
C ASP A 19 -33.60 6.56 13.58
N GLU A 20 -32.88 7.62 13.95
CA GLU A 20 -33.45 8.89 14.42
C GLU A 20 -33.40 10.04 13.38
N GLY A 21 -32.95 9.78 12.15
CA GLY A 21 -33.20 10.71 11.02
C GLY A 21 -32.69 12.14 11.25
N ASN A 22 -31.52 12.29 11.87
CA ASN A 22 -30.92 13.60 12.11
C ASN A 22 -29.62 13.73 11.32
N ASP A 23 -29.58 14.68 10.39
CA ASP A 23 -28.43 14.94 9.51
C ASP A 23 -27.23 15.40 10.34
N ARG A 24 -26.28 14.49 10.62
CA ARG A 24 -24.95 14.90 11.07
C ARG A 24 -24.06 15.13 9.87
N LEU A 25 -23.33 16.24 9.94
CA LEU A 25 -22.37 16.67 8.92
C LEU A 25 -21.35 15.54 8.62
N PRO A 26 -21.01 15.30 7.35
CA PRO A 26 -20.01 14.32 6.94
C PRO A 26 -18.70 14.47 7.71
N ILE A 27 -17.97 13.36 7.91
CA ILE A 27 -16.70 13.36 8.65
C ILE A 27 -15.69 14.31 7.98
N SER A 28 -15.73 14.41 6.65
CA SER A 28 -14.98 15.42 5.88
C SER A 28 -15.29 16.87 6.29
N GLN A 29 -16.55 17.21 6.58
CA GLN A 29 -16.96 18.53 7.08
C GLN A 29 -16.52 18.76 8.53
N LEU A 30 -16.60 17.74 9.39
CA LEU A 30 -16.08 17.83 10.76
C LEU A 30 -14.56 18.04 10.77
N PHE A 31 -13.84 17.39 9.85
CA PHE A 31 -12.39 17.56 9.68
C PHE A 31 -12.03 18.97 9.22
N GLN A 32 -12.77 19.54 8.26
CA GLN A 32 -12.61 20.94 7.85
C GLN A 32 -12.90 21.92 8.99
N LEU A 33 -13.95 21.69 9.77
CA LEU A 33 -14.30 22.51 10.95
C LEU A 33 -13.23 22.43 12.05
N LEU A 34 -12.61 21.25 12.24
CA LEU A 34 -11.49 21.06 13.16
C LEU A 34 -10.23 21.78 12.70
N GLN A 35 -9.96 21.83 11.40
CA GLN A 35 -8.85 22.60 10.83
C GLN A 35 -9.06 24.11 10.99
N GLN A 36 -10.30 24.61 10.91
CA GLN A 36 -10.64 26.02 11.15
C GLN A 36 -10.52 26.46 12.61
N ARG A 37 -10.55 25.54 13.58
CA ARG A 37 -10.47 25.84 15.03
C ARG A 37 -9.05 25.85 15.61
N GLN A 38 -8.00 25.93 14.79
CA GLN A 38 -6.63 26.06 15.30
C GLN A 38 -6.30 27.50 15.74
N SER A 39 -6.87 27.89 16.87
CA SER A 39 -6.33 28.93 17.75
C SER A 39 -6.43 28.55 19.23
N ILE A 40 -6.32 27.26 19.56
CA ILE A 40 -6.21 26.81 20.95
C ILE A 40 -5.14 25.72 21.06
N SER A 41 -4.11 26.02 21.84
CA SER A 41 -3.06 25.10 22.29
C SER A 41 -3.68 23.89 23.00
N MET A 42 -3.42 22.68 22.50
CA MET A 42 -3.93 21.45 23.12
C MET A 42 -2.91 20.29 23.03
N PRO A 43 -2.29 19.87 24.13
CA PRO A 43 -1.67 18.55 24.24
C PRO A 43 -2.65 17.57 24.91
N SER A 44 -2.82 16.38 24.30
CA SER A 44 -3.22 15.09 24.91
C SER A 44 -4.16 14.24 24.02
N ILE A 45 -4.87 14.82 23.05
CA ILE A 45 -5.80 14.07 22.17
C ILE A 45 -5.08 13.33 21.03
N PHE A 46 -3.93 13.83 20.57
CA PHE A 46 -3.17 13.22 19.48
C PHE A 46 -2.66 11.80 19.80
N ILE A 47 -2.35 11.51 21.06
CA ILE A 47 -1.88 10.17 21.47
C ILE A 47 -3.03 9.16 21.35
N VAL A 48 -4.22 9.53 21.81
CA VAL A 48 -5.41 8.65 21.76
C VAL A 48 -5.79 8.34 20.31
N PHE A 49 -5.62 9.29 19.39
CA PHE A 49 -5.93 9.09 17.97
C PHE A 49 -4.91 8.16 17.27
N ILE A 50 -3.62 8.28 17.59
CA ILE A 50 -2.60 7.34 17.11
C ILE A 50 -2.86 5.94 17.67
N ASP A 51 -3.21 5.83 18.96
CA ASP A 51 -3.54 4.55 19.58
C ASP A 51 -4.81 3.93 18.98
N LEU A 52 -5.82 4.75 18.66
CA LEU A 52 -7.05 4.29 18.01
C LEU A 52 -6.79 3.82 16.57
N VAL A 53 -5.92 4.52 15.82
CA VAL A 53 -5.47 4.11 14.49
C VAL A 53 -4.60 2.84 14.57
N HIS A 54 -3.72 2.70 15.57
CA HIS A 54 -2.92 1.49 15.78
C HIS A 54 -3.78 0.29 16.18
N LEU A 55 -4.78 0.50 17.05
CA LEU A 55 -5.74 -0.52 17.44
C LEU A 55 -6.64 -0.92 16.26
N TYR A 56 -7.03 0.04 15.41
CA TYR A 56 -7.82 -0.22 14.21
C TYR A 56 -7.04 -0.97 13.13
N VAL A 57 -5.79 -0.57 12.85
CA VAL A 57 -4.86 -1.30 11.97
C VAL A 57 -4.64 -2.73 12.48
N SER A 58 -4.64 -2.94 13.80
CA SER A 58 -4.53 -4.27 14.42
C SER A 58 -5.78 -5.14 14.24
N LYS A 59 -6.96 -4.57 13.98
CA LYS A 59 -8.23 -5.30 13.75
C LYS A 59 -8.46 -5.72 12.29
N ARG A 60 -7.70 -5.18 11.31
CA ARG A 60 -7.64 -5.74 9.94
C ARG A 60 -6.87 -7.07 9.98
N LYS A 61 -7.59 -8.14 10.34
CA LYS A 61 -7.03 -9.50 10.42
C LYS A 61 -6.43 -9.88 9.07
N ARG A 62 -5.10 -10.01 9.04
CA ARG A 62 -4.41 -10.78 8.00
C ARG A 62 -5.05 -12.18 8.00
N PRO A 63 -5.51 -12.72 6.86
CA PRO A 63 -5.90 -14.12 6.79
C PRO A 63 -4.75 -14.97 7.33
N ARG A 64 -5.00 -15.66 8.45
CA ARG A 64 -4.01 -16.51 9.12
C ARG A 64 -3.63 -17.64 8.16
N ASP A 65 -2.33 -17.87 7.99
CA ASP A 65 -1.76 -19.03 7.30
C ASP A 65 -2.33 -20.31 7.95
N LYS A 66 -3.36 -20.90 7.33
CA LYS A 66 -3.80 -22.27 7.64
C LYS A 66 -3.18 -23.17 6.60
N ASN A 67 -2.11 -23.86 7.01
CA ASN A 67 -1.61 -25.03 6.35
C ASN A 67 -2.69 -26.13 6.51
N TYR A 68 -3.57 -26.26 5.52
CA TYR A 68 -4.55 -27.33 5.47
C TYR A 68 -4.60 -27.83 4.03
N ASN A 69 -4.19 -29.08 3.87
CA ASN A 69 -4.23 -29.91 2.69
C ASN A 69 -5.03 -29.37 1.49
N ASP A 70 -4.31 -29.31 0.38
CA ASP A 70 -4.63 -28.93 -1.00
C ASP A 70 -5.77 -29.73 -1.68
N HIS A 71 -6.84 -30.04 -0.95
CA HIS A 71 -7.87 -30.96 -1.43
C HIS A 71 -9.30 -30.39 -1.48
N VAL A 72 -9.56 -29.15 -1.04
CA VAL A 72 -10.90 -28.55 -1.19
C VAL A 72 -10.84 -27.04 -1.38
N VAL A 73 -10.45 -26.55 -2.57
CA VAL A 73 -10.96 -25.26 -3.10
C VAL A 73 -11.08 -25.34 -4.62
N LYS A 74 -12.03 -26.14 -5.12
CA LYS A 74 -12.60 -25.91 -6.45
C LYS A 74 -13.51 -24.67 -6.32
N GLY A 75 -13.15 -23.55 -6.97
CA GLY A 75 -14.15 -22.57 -7.42
C GLY A 75 -14.04 -21.09 -7.03
N THR A 76 -13.15 -20.64 -6.15
CA THR A 76 -13.03 -19.20 -5.90
C THR A 76 -12.18 -18.51 -6.98
N LYS A 77 -12.76 -17.55 -7.71
CA LYS A 77 -12.08 -16.71 -8.71
C LYS A 77 -10.79 -16.12 -8.10
N ARG A 78 -9.67 -16.23 -8.82
CA ARG A 78 -8.40 -15.61 -8.40
C ARG A 78 -8.56 -14.10 -8.50
N VAL A 79 -8.33 -13.39 -7.40
CA VAL A 79 -8.29 -11.92 -7.37
C VAL A 79 -7.04 -11.45 -8.13
N SER A 80 -7.24 -10.51 -9.05
CA SER A 80 -6.26 -9.94 -9.97
C SER A 80 -6.17 -8.42 -9.77
N GLU A 81 -5.17 -7.78 -10.37
CA GLU A 81 -5.02 -6.32 -10.31
C GLU A 81 -6.20 -5.60 -10.99
N GLN A 82 -6.78 -6.20 -12.03
CA GLN A 82 -7.91 -5.67 -12.77
C GLN A 82 -9.17 -5.55 -11.90
N ASP A 83 -9.33 -6.41 -10.89
CA ASP A 83 -10.46 -6.33 -9.97
C ASP A 83 -10.42 -5.04 -9.12
N PHE A 84 -9.30 -4.30 -9.11
CA PHE A 84 -9.12 -3.02 -8.41
C PHE A 84 -9.07 -1.80 -9.33
N ALA A 85 -9.27 -1.96 -10.64
CA ALA A 85 -9.01 -0.92 -11.64
C ALA A 85 -9.79 0.39 -11.45
N LYS A 86 -10.92 0.35 -10.71
CA LYS A 86 -11.76 1.53 -10.42
C LYS A 86 -11.73 1.93 -8.94
N SER A 87 -10.74 1.45 -8.18
CA SER A 87 -10.62 1.76 -6.76
C SER A 87 -10.06 3.18 -6.55
N PRO A 88 -10.52 3.92 -5.52
CA PRO A 88 -9.90 5.19 -5.09
C PRO A 88 -8.40 5.08 -4.76
N VAL A 89 -7.90 3.86 -4.55
CA VAL A 89 -6.46 3.59 -4.36
C VAL A 89 -5.66 3.79 -5.64
N ILE A 90 -6.22 3.39 -6.79
CA ILE A 90 -5.57 3.59 -8.09
C ILE A 90 -5.42 5.07 -8.37
N GLU A 91 -6.51 5.83 -8.22
CA GLU A 91 -6.50 7.28 -8.45
C GLU A 91 -5.46 7.98 -7.57
N ARG A 92 -5.38 7.61 -6.30
CA ARG A 92 -4.36 8.17 -5.40
C ARG A 92 -2.94 7.75 -5.77
N ALA A 93 -2.74 6.51 -6.23
CA ALA A 93 -1.44 6.05 -6.70
C ALA A 93 -0.98 6.83 -7.94
N GLU A 94 -1.89 7.08 -8.87
CA GLU A 94 -1.66 7.89 -10.06
C GLU A 94 -1.35 9.34 -9.68
N GLN A 95 -2.12 9.94 -8.78
CA GLN A 95 -1.87 11.30 -8.28
C GLN A 95 -0.48 11.39 -7.63
N ILE A 96 -0.13 10.48 -6.71
CA ILE A 96 1.20 10.49 -6.08
C ILE A 96 2.28 10.31 -7.15
N GLN A 97 2.12 9.38 -8.09
CA GLN A 97 3.07 9.15 -9.16
C GLN A 97 3.28 10.40 -10.03
N ALA A 98 2.20 11.12 -10.37
CA ALA A 98 2.24 12.33 -11.19
C ALA A 98 2.96 13.51 -10.51
N HIS A 99 3.03 13.52 -9.17
CA HIS A 99 3.76 14.54 -8.41
C HIS A 99 5.24 14.19 -8.18
N LEU A 100 5.71 13.02 -8.62
CA LEU A 100 7.12 12.66 -8.55
C LEU A 100 7.92 13.40 -9.62
N SER A 101 9.23 13.55 -9.39
CA SER A 101 10.13 14.14 -10.39
C SER A 101 10.11 13.32 -11.68
N ALA A 102 9.90 13.97 -12.82
CA ALA A 102 9.95 13.34 -14.13
C ALA A 102 11.37 12.87 -14.54
N GLU A 103 12.41 13.29 -13.80
CA GLU A 103 13.80 12.87 -14.02
C GLU A 103 14.00 11.36 -13.80
N PHE A 104 13.21 10.75 -12.91
CA PHE A 104 13.36 9.36 -12.54
C PHE A 104 12.09 8.56 -12.87
N PRO A 105 12.23 7.36 -13.46
CA PRO A 105 11.08 6.57 -13.86
C PRO A 105 10.35 6.04 -12.62
N SER A 106 9.02 5.96 -12.74
CA SER A 106 8.14 5.49 -11.67
C SER A 106 7.03 4.59 -12.21
N PHE A 107 6.47 3.78 -11.33
CA PHE A 107 5.24 3.00 -11.56
C PHE A 107 4.58 2.72 -10.22
N PHE A 108 3.31 2.33 -10.22
CA PHE A 108 2.67 1.79 -9.01
C PHE A 108 2.24 0.34 -9.19
N LYS A 109 1.98 -0.33 -8.07
CA LYS A 109 1.53 -1.71 -8.02
C LYS A 109 0.43 -1.89 -6.99
N ILE A 110 -0.68 -2.50 -7.39
CA ILE A 110 -1.70 -2.96 -6.45
C ILE A 110 -1.26 -4.28 -5.83
N MET A 111 -1.47 -4.38 -4.51
CA MET A 111 -1.18 -5.57 -3.73
C MET A 111 -2.32 -6.58 -3.87
N ILE A 112 -2.04 -7.70 -4.53
CA ILE A 112 -2.98 -8.83 -4.68
C ILE A 112 -2.58 -10.01 -3.81
N PRO A 113 -3.43 -11.03 -3.59
CA PRO A 113 -3.13 -12.12 -2.67
C PRO A 113 -1.81 -12.86 -2.97
N SER A 114 -1.41 -13.02 -4.24
CA SER A 114 -0.14 -13.66 -4.63
C SER A 114 1.12 -12.81 -4.37
N VAL A 115 0.95 -11.53 -4.05
CA VAL A 115 2.06 -10.60 -3.79
C VAL A 115 2.29 -10.45 -2.30
N VAL A 116 1.22 -10.41 -1.48
CA VAL A 116 1.32 -10.06 -0.05
C VAL A 116 0.83 -11.15 0.92
N CYS A 117 0.20 -12.22 0.43
CA CYS A 117 -0.29 -13.31 1.28
C CYS A 117 0.28 -14.68 0.91
N ARG A 118 0.35 -14.99 -0.39
CA ARG A 118 0.74 -16.30 -0.91
C ARG A 118 1.94 -16.15 -1.82
N GLY A 119 2.94 -17.02 -1.73
CA GLY A 119 4.12 -16.97 -2.61
C GLY A 119 5.10 -15.84 -2.27
N PHE A 120 4.63 -14.59 -2.12
CA PHE A 120 5.43 -13.38 -1.91
C PHE A 120 6.38 -13.08 -3.08
N TRP A 121 5.84 -13.12 -4.30
CA TRP A 121 6.56 -12.74 -5.51
C TRP A 121 5.85 -11.53 -6.11
N MET A 122 6.59 -10.44 -6.35
CA MET A 122 6.02 -9.23 -6.94
C MET A 122 6.57 -9.02 -8.34
N SER A 123 5.76 -9.30 -9.35
CA SER A 123 6.11 -8.99 -10.74
C SER A 123 6.14 -7.49 -10.97
N LEU A 124 7.09 -7.06 -11.81
CA LEU A 124 7.32 -5.69 -12.21
C LEU A 124 6.90 -5.48 -13.67
N PRO A 125 6.57 -4.24 -14.09
CA PRO A 125 6.27 -3.96 -15.48
C PRO A 125 7.45 -4.35 -16.39
N LYS A 126 7.14 -5.09 -17.46
CA LYS A 126 8.17 -5.67 -18.33
C LYS A 126 9.08 -4.61 -18.95
N GLU A 127 8.47 -3.57 -19.50
CA GLU A 127 9.17 -2.47 -20.17
C GLU A 127 10.02 -1.69 -19.17
N PHE A 128 9.49 -1.43 -17.97
CA PHE A 128 10.22 -0.78 -16.89
C PHE A 128 11.51 -1.53 -16.54
N CYS A 129 11.44 -2.86 -16.43
CA CYS A 129 12.62 -3.67 -16.12
C CYS A 129 13.67 -3.61 -17.24
N GLN A 130 13.23 -3.66 -18.49
CA GLN A 130 14.14 -3.67 -19.65
C GLN A 130 14.89 -2.35 -19.80
N LEU A 131 14.25 -1.23 -19.49
CA LEU A 131 14.83 0.10 -19.64
C LEU A 131 15.66 0.51 -18.42
N ASN A 132 15.26 0.10 -17.21
CA ASN A 132 15.74 0.75 -15.99
C ASN A 132 16.43 -0.20 -14.99
N LEU A 133 16.36 -1.52 -15.18
CA LEU A 133 16.92 -2.50 -14.24
C LEU A 133 18.03 -3.35 -14.87
N PRO A 134 18.91 -3.95 -14.05
CA PRO A 134 19.96 -4.83 -14.54
C PRO A 134 19.42 -6.00 -15.38
N ASN A 135 20.19 -6.41 -16.37
CA ASN A 135 19.89 -7.56 -17.23
C ASN A 135 20.34 -8.91 -16.62
N HIS A 136 20.63 -8.95 -15.33
CA HIS A 136 21.04 -10.12 -14.57
C HIS A 136 20.34 -10.12 -13.20
N ASP A 137 20.33 -11.26 -12.52
CA ASP A 137 19.82 -11.35 -11.16
C ASP A 137 20.64 -10.43 -10.24
N ALA A 138 19.94 -9.59 -9.49
CA ALA A 138 20.58 -8.52 -8.74
C ALA A 138 19.89 -8.30 -7.38
N THR A 139 20.53 -7.52 -6.52
CA THR A 139 19.87 -6.94 -5.35
C THR A 139 19.38 -5.55 -5.71
N VAL A 140 18.10 -5.29 -5.48
CA VAL A 140 17.54 -3.94 -5.46
C VAL A 140 17.32 -3.49 -4.03
N ILE A 141 17.36 -2.17 -3.82
CA ILE A 141 17.13 -1.54 -2.52
C ILE A 141 15.77 -0.87 -2.54
N LEU A 142 14.91 -1.20 -1.59
CA LEU A 142 13.69 -0.41 -1.30
C LEU A 142 13.96 0.45 -0.08
N VAL A 143 13.66 1.74 -0.16
CA VAL A 143 13.78 2.69 0.95
C VAL A 143 12.40 2.94 1.54
N GLY A 144 12.21 2.57 2.80
CA GLY A 144 10.96 2.86 3.52
C GLY A 144 10.82 4.34 3.89
N GLU A 145 9.65 4.72 4.42
CA GLU A 145 9.34 6.10 4.84
C GLU A 145 10.32 6.65 5.88
N THR A 146 10.84 5.78 6.75
CA THR A 146 11.82 6.13 7.79
C THR A 146 13.26 6.25 7.25
N GLY A 147 13.45 6.10 5.93
CA GLY A 147 14.77 6.05 5.30
C GLY A 147 15.47 4.70 5.44
N LYS A 148 14.88 3.73 6.15
CA LYS A 148 15.43 2.39 6.30
C LYS A 148 15.49 1.67 4.96
N GLU A 149 16.62 1.03 4.68
CA GLU A 149 16.87 0.30 3.44
C GLU A 149 16.60 -1.20 3.57
N TYR A 150 15.99 -1.78 2.55
CA TYR A 150 15.66 -3.19 2.47
C TYR A 150 16.26 -3.79 1.20
N ARG A 151 17.09 -4.81 1.37
CA ARG A 151 17.69 -5.57 0.26
C ARG A 151 16.70 -6.60 -0.24
N ILE A 152 16.34 -6.51 -1.51
CA ILE A 152 15.37 -7.40 -2.17
C ILE A 152 16.02 -8.03 -3.39
N ASN A 153 15.84 -9.33 -3.57
CA ASN A 153 16.33 -10.04 -4.75
C ASN A 153 15.43 -9.73 -5.95
N PHE A 154 16.03 -9.22 -7.02
CA PHE A 154 15.42 -9.08 -8.33
C PHE A 154 15.85 -10.25 -9.22
N LEU A 155 14.86 -10.93 -9.80
CA LEU A 155 15.08 -12.05 -10.72
C LEU A 155 14.80 -11.59 -12.15
N VAL A 156 15.83 -11.51 -12.99
CA VAL A 156 15.73 -10.92 -14.34
C VAL A 156 14.78 -11.71 -15.24
N GLN A 157 14.87 -13.04 -15.21
CA GLN A 157 14.05 -13.90 -16.06
C GLN A 157 12.57 -13.79 -15.72
N ARG A 158 12.26 -13.57 -14.45
CA ARG A 158 10.89 -13.47 -13.92
C ARG A 158 10.38 -12.03 -13.87
N LYS A 159 11.27 -11.04 -14.03
CA LYS A 159 10.98 -9.61 -13.86
C LYS A 159 10.25 -9.36 -12.55
N ALA A 160 10.78 -9.93 -11.47
CA ALA A 160 10.07 -9.98 -10.19
C ALA A 160 11.00 -9.78 -9.00
N LEU A 161 10.44 -9.17 -7.95
CA LEU A 161 11.04 -9.13 -6.62
C LEU A 161 10.68 -10.40 -5.85
N SER A 162 11.66 -10.96 -5.14
CA SER A 162 11.55 -12.25 -4.46
C SER A 162 12.10 -12.20 -3.03
N GLY A 163 13.28 -12.78 -2.77
CA GLY A 163 13.92 -12.78 -1.46
C GLY A 163 13.95 -11.38 -0.84
N GLY A 164 13.58 -11.27 0.44
CA GLY A 164 13.44 -9.99 1.15
C GLY A 164 12.05 -9.34 1.04
N TRP A 165 11.29 -9.58 -0.05
CA TRP A 165 9.97 -8.96 -0.26
C TRP A 165 8.97 -9.30 0.86
N LYS A 166 8.90 -10.58 1.26
CA LYS A 166 8.03 -11.02 2.37
C LYS A 166 8.30 -10.25 3.66
N LYS A 167 9.57 -9.97 3.98
CA LYS A 167 9.95 -9.22 5.17
C LYS A 167 9.49 -7.77 5.05
N PHE A 168 9.81 -7.12 3.94
CA PHE A 168 9.37 -5.75 3.64
C PHE A 168 7.85 -5.60 3.73
N SER A 169 7.11 -6.47 3.05
CA SER A 169 5.64 -6.48 3.04
C SER A 169 5.06 -6.63 4.46
N LYS A 170 5.62 -7.53 5.28
CA LYS A 170 5.15 -7.73 6.66
C LYS A 170 5.45 -6.56 7.58
N GLU A 171 6.63 -5.96 7.45
CA GLU A 171 7.10 -4.84 8.27
C GLU A 171 6.31 -3.55 7.97
N HIS A 172 6.00 -3.31 6.70
CA HIS A 172 5.12 -2.21 6.26
C HIS A 172 3.63 -2.55 6.33
N GLY A 173 3.28 -3.74 6.83
CA GLY A 173 1.89 -4.17 7.02
C GLY A 173 1.04 -4.13 5.75
N LEU A 174 1.61 -4.46 4.59
CA LEU A 174 0.89 -4.46 3.31
C LEU A 174 -0.22 -5.53 3.30
N LEU A 175 -1.38 -5.15 2.80
CA LEU A 175 -2.60 -5.96 2.69
C LEU A 175 -3.07 -5.99 1.23
N VAL A 176 -3.98 -6.91 0.95
CA VAL A 176 -4.64 -6.97 -0.36
C VAL A 176 -5.46 -5.69 -0.58
N GLY A 177 -5.35 -5.11 -1.76
CA GLY A 177 -6.02 -3.85 -2.15
C GLY A 177 -5.22 -2.59 -1.83
N ASP A 178 -4.13 -2.67 -1.07
CA ASP A 178 -3.20 -1.55 -0.93
C ASP A 178 -2.44 -1.29 -2.23
N ALA A 179 -1.84 -0.11 -2.38
CA ALA A 179 -0.89 0.19 -3.46
C ALA A 179 0.45 0.69 -2.93
N LEU A 180 1.49 0.42 -3.71
CA LEU A 180 2.81 1.02 -3.58
C LEU A 180 3.18 1.77 -4.85
N VAL A 181 3.72 2.97 -4.69
CA VAL A 181 4.37 3.72 -5.77
C VAL A 181 5.87 3.48 -5.65
N PHE A 182 6.52 3.10 -6.75
CA PHE A 182 7.95 2.86 -6.85
C PHE A 182 8.58 3.98 -7.68
N HIS A 183 9.56 4.67 -7.10
CA HIS A 183 10.32 5.71 -7.78
C HIS A 183 11.81 5.36 -7.81
N LEU A 184 12.38 5.16 -9.00
CA LEU A 184 13.77 4.71 -9.15
C LEU A 184 14.76 5.88 -9.00
N ILE A 185 15.09 6.22 -7.77
CA ILE A 185 15.93 7.38 -7.44
C ILE A 185 17.43 7.19 -7.74
N ARG A 186 17.90 5.94 -7.86
CA ARG A 186 19.27 5.57 -8.28
C ARG A 186 19.25 4.19 -8.95
N PRO A 187 20.30 3.77 -9.67
CA PRO A 187 20.39 2.42 -10.20
C PRO A 187 20.07 1.36 -9.14
N SER A 188 19.06 0.54 -9.40
CA SER A 188 18.59 -0.52 -8.50
C SER A 188 18.16 -0.05 -7.10
N LYS A 189 17.79 1.22 -6.92
CA LYS A 189 17.31 1.76 -5.64
C LYS A 189 16.01 2.54 -5.83
N PHE A 190 14.97 2.06 -5.17
CA PHE A 190 13.64 2.66 -5.18
C PHE A 190 13.36 3.36 -3.86
N LYS A 191 12.60 4.45 -3.96
CA LYS A 191 11.87 5.05 -2.85
C LYS A 191 10.38 4.94 -3.11
#